data_AF-A0A7K2QLB6-F1
#
_entry.id   AF-A0A7K2QLB6-F1
#
_cell.length_a   1.000
_cell.length_b   1.000
_cell.length_c   1.000
_cell.angle_alpha   90.00
_cell.angle_beta   90.00
_cell.angle_gamma   90.00
#
_symmetry.space_group_name_H-M   'P 1'
#
loop_
_entity.id
_entity.type
_entity.pdbx_description
1 polymer ?
#
loop_
_entity_poly.entity_id
_entity_poly.type
_entity_poly.pdbx_seq_one_letter_code
_entity_poly.pdbx_strand_id
1 'polypeptide(L)'
;MTITNETHRHQLGDADQECRYPVLIDGQHLGIIFRWHGAWLATPAGTTDEIRVAAGRIGSEAAARYLVAEFEAGRITPQQAPEVPAVASHGWHGPAPLLHPRMPASPRNLAGAKTALVGLAEYLWTPLGGYPGADNPWAMRCDLCGWTGVRYWSHLRGRNGNPPSTHRHPGCIEPDQVRARIAAYKK
;
A
#
# COMPACT_ATOMS: atom_id res chain seq x y z
N MET A 1 10.04 -13.15 40.44
CA MET A 1 9.62 -14.15 39.44
C MET A 1 9.34 -13.39 38.16
N THR A 2 10.36 -13.26 37.32
CA THR A 2 10.33 -12.38 36.14
C THR A 2 9.69 -13.17 35.00
N ILE A 3 8.44 -12.84 34.67
CA ILE A 3 7.78 -13.38 33.49
C ILE A 3 8.39 -12.65 32.29
N THR A 4 9.35 -13.28 31.62
CA THR A 4 9.86 -12.83 30.32
C THR A 4 8.73 -12.98 29.31
N ASN A 5 8.10 -11.87 28.94
CA ASN A 5 7.19 -11.81 27.82
C ASN A 5 8.03 -11.98 26.53
N GLU A 6 8.22 -13.21 26.07
CA GLU A 6 8.76 -13.53 24.73
C GLU A 6 7.75 -13.14 23.65
N THR A 7 7.52 -11.85 23.46
CA THR A 7 6.64 -11.34 22.40
C THR A 7 7.41 -10.31 21.59
N HIS A 8 7.65 -10.66 20.32
CA HIS A 8 8.35 -9.91 19.27
C HIS A 8 9.86 -10.14 19.14
N ARG A 9 10.25 -11.36 18.72
CA ARG A 9 11.59 -11.62 18.12
C ARG A 9 11.79 -10.91 16.77
N HIS A 10 10.75 -10.37 16.17
CA HIS A 10 10.81 -9.71 14.87
C HIS A 10 10.25 -8.29 14.91
N GLN A 11 10.69 -7.46 13.97
CA GLN A 11 10.25 -6.09 13.77
C GLN A 11 9.84 -5.88 12.31
N LEU A 12 8.81 -5.06 12.07
CA LEU A 12 8.52 -4.57 10.74
C LEU A 12 9.33 -3.31 10.49
N GLY A 13 10.08 -3.27 9.39
CA GLY A 13 10.72 -2.04 8.93
C GLY A 13 9.73 -1.13 8.20
N ASP A 14 10.25 0.00 7.73
CA ASP A 14 9.46 0.98 7.01
C ASP A 14 8.88 0.40 5.70
N ALA A 15 7.60 0.70 5.47
CA ALA A 15 6.92 0.28 4.26
C ALA A 15 7.37 1.12 3.06
N ASP A 16 7.47 0.48 1.91
CA ASP A 16 7.62 1.20 0.65
C ASP A 16 6.29 1.77 0.12
N GLN A 17 6.32 2.30 -1.11
CA GLN A 17 5.14 2.92 -1.74
C GLN A 17 3.99 1.95 -2.06
N GLU A 18 4.26 0.64 -2.08
CA GLU A 18 3.24 -0.39 -2.24
C GLU A 18 2.78 -0.94 -0.87
N CYS A 19 3.21 -0.32 0.22
CA CYS A 19 3.05 -0.81 1.59
C CYS A 19 3.54 -2.25 1.75
N ARG A 20 4.73 -2.53 1.21
CA ARG A 20 5.48 -3.75 1.45
C ARG A 20 6.42 -3.52 2.64
N TYR A 21 6.29 -4.35 3.66
CA TYR A 21 7.00 -4.20 4.94
C TYR A 21 8.07 -5.28 5.05
N PRO A 22 9.36 -4.92 5.18
CA PRO A 22 10.39 -5.90 5.48
C PRO A 22 10.19 -6.44 6.90
N VAL A 23 10.36 -7.75 7.08
CA VAL A 23 10.38 -8.42 8.39
C VAL A 23 11.83 -8.63 8.80
N LEU A 24 12.18 -8.10 9.96
CA LEU A 24 13.54 -8.05 10.48
C LEU A 24 13.69 -8.90 11.74
N ILE A 25 14.81 -9.59 11.91
CA ILE A 25 15.27 -10.23 13.15
C ILE A 25 16.71 -9.82 13.39
N ASP A 26 17.00 -9.25 14.57
CA ASP A 26 18.33 -8.72 14.92
C ASP A 26 18.96 -7.82 13.84
N GLY A 27 18.12 -7.03 13.15
CA GLY A 27 18.52 -6.14 12.06
C GLY A 27 18.72 -6.81 10.69
N GLN A 28 18.60 -8.13 10.60
CA GLN A 28 18.65 -8.90 9.36
C GLN A 28 17.25 -9.12 8.77
N HIS A 29 17.14 -9.13 7.46
CA HIS A 29 15.90 -9.25 6.71
C HIS A 29 15.56 -10.71 6.40
N LEU A 30 14.36 -11.13 6.80
CA LEU A 30 13.80 -12.47 6.57
C LEU A 30 12.90 -12.54 5.34
N GLY A 31 12.47 -11.40 4.81
CA GLY A 31 11.52 -11.32 3.71
C GLY A 31 10.57 -10.16 3.87
N ILE A 32 9.64 -10.05 2.92
CA ILE A 32 8.71 -8.94 2.79
C ILE A 32 7.29 -9.44 3.02
N ILE A 33 6.47 -8.70 3.77
CA ILE A 33 5.04 -8.94 3.86
C ILE A 33 4.26 -7.78 3.27
N PHE A 34 3.10 -8.07 2.68
CA PHE A 34 2.25 -7.02 2.11
C PHE A 34 0.81 -7.49 1.97
N ARG A 35 -0.10 -6.53 1.80
CA ARG A 35 -1.51 -6.79 1.62
C ARG A 35 -1.93 -6.55 0.17
N TRP A 36 -2.58 -7.54 -0.43
CA TRP A 36 -3.14 -7.44 -1.78
C TRP A 36 -4.58 -7.98 -1.80
N HIS A 37 -5.54 -7.12 -2.14
CA HIS A 37 -6.99 -7.43 -2.20
C HIS A 37 -7.52 -8.24 -0.99
N GLY A 38 -7.14 -7.83 0.22
CA GLY A 38 -7.63 -8.45 1.46
C GLY A 38 -6.83 -9.66 1.94
N ALA A 39 -5.93 -10.19 1.12
CA ALA A 39 -4.98 -11.22 1.52
C ALA A 39 -3.67 -10.59 2.02
N TRP A 40 -3.05 -11.23 3.00
CA TRP A 40 -1.68 -10.96 3.40
C TRP A 40 -0.77 -12.02 2.79
N LEU A 41 0.26 -11.53 2.10
CA LEU A 41 1.27 -12.35 1.44
C LEU A 41 2.62 -12.13 2.10
N ALA A 42 3.48 -13.14 1.98
CA ALA A 42 4.88 -13.08 2.37
C ALA A 42 5.76 -13.54 1.21
N THR A 43 6.88 -12.86 1.01
CA THR A 43 7.94 -13.23 0.08
C THR A 43 9.21 -13.46 0.90
N PRO A 44 9.61 -14.72 1.14
CA PRO A 44 10.83 -15.04 1.85
C PRO A 44 12.08 -14.39 1.24
N ALA A 45 13.07 -14.05 2.09
CA ALA A 45 14.34 -13.52 1.61
C ALA A 45 15.03 -14.51 0.65
N GLY A 46 15.56 -13.99 -0.45
CA GLY A 46 16.19 -14.79 -1.50
C GLY A 46 15.22 -15.46 -2.49
N THR A 47 13.91 -15.23 -2.39
CA THR A 47 12.93 -15.75 -3.35
C THR A 47 12.11 -14.62 -3.98
N THR A 48 11.39 -14.95 -5.06
CA THR A 48 10.37 -14.08 -5.67
C THR A 48 8.95 -14.62 -5.46
N ASP A 49 8.82 -15.75 -4.77
CA ASP A 49 7.55 -16.44 -4.61
C ASP A 49 6.69 -15.76 -3.56
N GLU A 50 5.45 -15.48 -3.93
CA GLU A 50 4.48 -14.84 -3.05
C GLU A 50 3.57 -15.89 -2.42
N ILE A 51 3.65 -15.98 -1.10
CA ILE A 51 2.94 -17.00 -0.33
C ILE A 51 1.77 -16.32 0.36
N ARG A 52 0.54 -16.72 0.03
CA ARG A 52 -0.65 -16.25 0.74
C ARG A 52 -0.69 -16.87 2.14
N VAL A 53 -0.52 -16.05 3.17
CA VAL A 53 -0.48 -16.52 4.56
C VAL A 53 -1.83 -16.37 5.26
N ALA A 54 -2.47 -15.22 5.11
CA ALA A 54 -3.66 -14.88 5.89
C ALA A 54 -4.60 -13.93 5.14
N ALA A 55 -5.67 -13.52 5.80
CA ALA A 55 -6.58 -12.48 5.32
C ALA A 55 -7.03 -11.58 6.50
N GLY A 56 -7.51 -10.38 6.17
CA GLY A 56 -8.11 -9.49 7.17
C GLY A 56 -7.11 -8.68 8.01
N ARG A 57 -7.59 -8.11 9.12
CA ARG A 57 -6.89 -7.06 9.88
C ARG A 57 -5.67 -7.55 10.68
N ILE A 58 -5.71 -8.80 11.15
CA ILE A 58 -4.61 -9.43 11.91
C ILE A 58 -3.58 -10.15 11.02
N GLY A 59 -3.76 -10.08 9.69
CA GLY A 59 -2.95 -10.88 8.78
C GLY A 59 -1.50 -10.40 8.61
N SER A 60 -1.18 -9.15 8.98
CA SER A 60 0.21 -8.66 8.98
C SER A 60 1.08 -9.44 9.96
N GLU A 61 0.60 -9.57 11.21
CA GLU A 61 1.29 -10.33 12.25
C GLU A 61 1.40 -11.81 11.86
N ALA A 62 0.34 -12.40 11.29
CA ALA A 62 0.38 -13.78 10.82
C ALA A 62 1.41 -13.98 9.70
N ALA A 63 1.50 -13.05 8.75
CA ALA A 63 2.50 -13.09 7.67
C ALA A 63 3.93 -12.92 8.19
N ALA A 64 4.15 -12.04 9.17
CA ALA A 64 5.45 -11.87 9.78
C ALA A 64 5.88 -13.11 10.58
N ARG A 65 4.96 -13.68 11.38
CA ARG A 65 5.20 -14.93 12.12
C ARG A 65 5.47 -16.11 11.20
N TYR A 66 4.85 -16.16 10.02
CA TYR A 66 5.18 -17.16 9.01
C TYR A 66 6.65 -17.09 8.62
N LEU A 67 7.18 -15.92 8.28
CA LEU A 67 8.60 -15.75 7.92
C LEU A 67 9.55 -16.12 9.07
N VAL A 68 9.18 -15.79 10.32
CA VAL A 68 9.96 -16.20 11.49
C VAL A 68 9.98 -17.73 11.62
N ALA A 69 8.85 -18.40 11.46
CA ALA A 69 8.78 -19.86 11.55
C ALA A 69 9.58 -20.56 10.42
N GLU A 70 9.59 -19.99 9.21
CA GLU A 70 10.41 -20.50 8.11
C GLU A 70 11.91 -20.32 8.37
N PHE A 71 12.31 -19.20 8.99
CA PHE A 71 13.68 -18.97 9.45
C PHE A 71 14.09 -19.96 10.55
N GLU A 72 13.28 -20.11 11.59
CA GLU A 72 13.54 -21.05 12.71
C GLU A 72 13.63 -22.50 12.23
N ALA A 73 12.92 -22.84 11.16
CA ALA A 73 13.01 -24.14 10.51
C ALA A 73 14.17 -24.28 9.51
N GLY A 74 15.04 -23.26 9.39
CA GLY A 74 16.22 -23.27 8.52
C GLY A 74 15.93 -23.15 7.03
N ARG A 75 14.71 -22.75 6.63
CA ARG A 75 14.31 -22.60 5.22
C ARG A 75 14.59 -21.22 4.65
N ILE A 76 14.80 -20.22 5.52
CA ILE A 76 15.20 -18.86 5.14
C ILE A 76 16.60 -18.62 5.68
N THR A 77 17.48 -18.10 4.83
CA THR A 77 18.75 -17.52 5.29
C THR A 77 18.57 -16.00 5.42
N PRO A 78 18.75 -15.42 6.62
CA PRO A 78 18.64 -13.98 6.79
C PRO A 78 19.62 -13.24 5.88
N GLN A 79 19.12 -12.18 5.24
CA GLN A 79 19.92 -11.33 4.38
C GLN A 79 20.15 -9.99 5.06
N GLN A 80 21.16 -9.24 4.61
CA GLN A 80 21.26 -7.84 5.02
C GLN A 80 20.00 -7.11 4.54
N ALA A 81 19.42 -6.27 5.41
CA ALA A 81 18.22 -5.52 5.04
C ALA A 81 18.50 -4.73 3.75
N PRO A 82 17.64 -4.82 2.73
CA PRO A 82 17.81 -4.02 1.54
C PRO A 82 17.79 -2.54 1.96
N GLU A 83 18.73 -1.75 1.46
CA GLU A 83 18.61 -0.29 1.57
C GLU A 83 17.28 0.09 0.94
N VAL A 84 16.39 0.72 1.71
CA VAL A 84 15.08 1.16 1.22
C VAL A 84 15.35 2.06 0.02
N PRO A 85 15.00 1.65 -1.21
CA PRO A 85 15.28 2.47 -2.37
C PRO A 85 14.55 3.80 -2.19
N ALA A 86 15.27 4.90 -2.37
CA ALA A 86 14.67 6.24 -2.41
C ALA A 86 13.56 6.23 -3.46
N VAL A 87 12.30 6.34 -3.02
CA VAL A 87 11.07 6.59 -3.80
C VAL A 87 11.25 6.30 -5.30
N ALA A 88 11.41 5.02 -5.67
CA ALA A 88 11.49 4.65 -7.07
C ALA A 88 10.06 4.70 -7.62
N SER A 89 9.76 5.73 -8.42
CA SER A 89 8.51 5.80 -9.18
C SER A 89 8.41 4.56 -10.05
N HIS A 90 7.47 3.67 -9.77
CA HIS A 90 7.20 2.56 -10.68
C HIS A 90 6.75 3.17 -12.01
N GLY A 91 7.55 2.94 -13.06
CA GLY A 91 7.23 3.39 -14.39
C GLY A 91 5.83 2.91 -14.78
N TRP A 92 5.12 3.71 -15.56
CA TRP A 92 3.84 3.32 -16.12
C TRP A 92 4.05 2.11 -17.05
N HIS A 93 3.77 0.90 -16.58
CA HIS A 93 3.96 -0.33 -17.35
C HIS A 93 2.62 -1.01 -17.68
N GLY A 94 2.31 -1.18 -18.98
CA GLY A 94 1.18 -2.00 -19.48
C GLY A 94 0.40 -1.40 -20.65
N PRO A 95 -0.38 -2.23 -21.41
CA PRO A 95 -1.14 -1.80 -22.59
C PRO A 95 -2.32 -0.85 -22.28
N ALA A 96 -2.61 -0.67 -20.99
CA ALA A 96 -3.39 0.44 -20.49
C ALA A 96 -2.62 1.01 -19.30
N PRO A 97 -2.12 2.27 -19.35
CA PRO A 97 -1.47 2.91 -18.19
C PRO A 97 -2.44 3.03 -16.98
N LEU A 98 -3.68 2.61 -17.13
CA LEU A 98 -4.73 2.67 -16.14
C LEU A 98 -4.63 1.60 -15.04
N LEU A 99 -4.02 0.44 -15.27
CA LEU A 99 -4.01 -0.68 -14.32
C LEU A 99 -2.62 -0.95 -13.74
N HIS A 100 -2.58 -1.31 -12.45
CA HIS A 100 -1.36 -1.81 -11.82
C HIS A 100 -0.92 -3.13 -12.49
N PRO A 101 0.39 -3.44 -12.63
CA PRO A 101 0.85 -4.66 -13.30
C PRO A 101 0.28 -5.97 -12.72
N ARG A 102 -0.01 -5.98 -11.42
CA ARG A 102 -0.64 -7.12 -10.70
C ARG A 102 -2.15 -7.27 -10.93
N MET A 103 -2.80 -6.33 -11.63
CA MET A 103 -4.23 -6.34 -11.89
C MET A 103 -4.54 -7.03 -13.23
N PRO A 104 -5.38 -8.08 -13.26
CA PRO A 104 -5.85 -8.64 -14.52
C PRO A 104 -6.61 -7.60 -15.35
N ALA A 105 -6.35 -7.56 -16.67
CA ALA A 105 -7.01 -6.64 -17.60
C ALA A 105 -8.45 -7.09 -17.97
N SER A 106 -9.28 -7.34 -16.95
CA SER A 106 -10.69 -7.70 -17.15
C SER A 106 -11.56 -6.46 -17.44
N PRO A 107 -12.71 -6.61 -18.13
CA PRO A 107 -13.64 -5.49 -18.34
C PRO A 107 -14.06 -4.77 -17.05
N ARG A 108 -14.27 -5.53 -15.96
CA ARG A 108 -14.59 -5.00 -14.63
C ARG A 108 -13.46 -4.13 -14.08
N ASN A 109 -12.22 -4.59 -14.17
CA ASN A 109 -11.06 -3.87 -13.66
C ASN A 109 -10.80 -2.60 -14.47
N LEU A 110 -10.93 -2.66 -15.79
CA LEU A 110 -10.80 -1.51 -16.68
C LEU A 110 -11.88 -0.45 -16.39
N ALA A 111 -13.13 -0.86 -16.19
CA ALA A 111 -14.20 0.05 -15.80
C ALA A 111 -13.91 0.71 -14.44
N GLY A 112 -13.48 -0.08 -13.45
CA GLY A 112 -13.08 0.42 -12.13
C GLY A 112 -11.93 1.43 -12.20
N ALA A 113 -10.92 1.17 -13.04
CA ALA A 113 -9.79 2.07 -13.25
C ALA A 113 -10.23 3.40 -13.86
N LYS A 114 -11.11 3.37 -14.87
CA LYS A 114 -11.68 4.59 -15.46
C LYS A 114 -12.45 5.41 -14.43
N THR A 115 -13.33 4.78 -13.65
CA THR A 115 -14.07 5.46 -12.57
C THR A 115 -13.11 6.08 -11.56
N ALA A 116 -12.06 5.36 -11.16
CA ALA A 116 -11.09 5.86 -10.20
C ALA A 116 -10.35 7.08 -10.74
N LEU A 117 -9.84 7.03 -11.97
CA LEU A 117 -9.08 8.13 -12.57
C LEU A 117 -9.92 9.40 -12.77
N VAL A 118 -11.18 9.26 -13.19
CA VAL A 118 -12.11 10.39 -13.28
C VAL A 118 -12.29 11.05 -11.91
N GLY A 119 -12.51 10.24 -10.87
CA GLY A 119 -12.67 10.76 -9.51
C GLY A 119 -11.39 11.36 -8.93
N LEU A 120 -10.21 10.79 -9.22
CA LEU A 120 -8.94 11.38 -8.81
C LEU A 120 -8.76 12.78 -9.45
N ALA A 121 -9.08 12.92 -10.73
CA ALA A 121 -9.05 14.23 -11.40
C ALA A 121 -10.05 15.21 -10.77
N GLU A 122 -11.29 14.78 -10.50
CA GLU A 122 -12.31 15.61 -9.83
C GLU A 122 -11.85 16.10 -8.45
N TYR A 123 -11.12 15.27 -7.70
CA TYR A 123 -10.61 15.57 -6.36
C TYR A 123 -9.14 16.02 -6.34
N LEU A 124 -8.53 16.36 -7.47
CA LEU A 124 -7.16 16.91 -7.58
C LEU A 124 -6.07 16.00 -6.98
N TRP A 125 -6.11 14.72 -7.36
CA TRP A 125 -5.07 13.75 -7.10
C TRP A 125 -4.48 13.25 -8.42
N THR A 126 -3.15 13.13 -8.47
CA THR A 126 -2.45 12.50 -9.60
C THR A 126 -1.86 11.17 -9.14
N PRO A 127 -2.25 10.02 -9.71
CA PRO A 127 -1.62 8.75 -9.38
C PRO A 127 -0.20 8.67 -9.97
N LEU A 128 0.69 7.98 -9.26
CA LEU A 128 2.08 7.76 -9.65
C LEU A 128 2.32 6.37 -10.26
N GLY A 129 1.24 5.67 -10.61
CA GLY A 129 1.23 4.34 -11.21
C GLY A 129 -0.19 3.90 -11.53
N GLY A 130 -0.34 2.72 -12.12
CA GLY A 130 -1.65 2.19 -12.51
C GLY A 130 -2.57 1.85 -11.32
N TYR A 131 -3.89 1.85 -11.54
CA TYR A 131 -4.92 1.55 -10.55
C TYR A 131 -4.75 0.12 -9.99
N PRO A 132 -4.52 -0.03 -8.67
CA PRO A 132 -4.30 -1.32 -8.04
C PRO A 132 -5.61 -1.95 -7.55
N GLY A 133 -6.77 -1.34 -7.80
CA GLY A 133 -8.01 -1.69 -7.12
C GLY A 133 -8.27 -0.79 -5.91
N ALA A 134 -9.52 -0.78 -5.44
CA ALA A 134 -9.97 0.29 -4.57
C ALA A 134 -9.41 0.25 -3.14
N ASP A 135 -9.12 -0.96 -2.65
CA ASP A 135 -8.69 -1.23 -1.27
C ASP A 135 -7.21 -1.62 -1.19
N ASN A 136 -6.43 -1.25 -2.20
CA ASN A 136 -4.99 -1.44 -2.23
C ASN A 136 -4.26 -0.09 -2.14
N PRO A 137 -3.04 -0.08 -1.56
CA PRO A 137 -2.14 1.06 -1.58
C PRO A 137 -1.96 1.59 -2.99
N TRP A 138 -2.13 2.90 -3.18
CA TRP A 138 -1.89 3.55 -4.44
C TRP A 138 -1.05 4.81 -4.21
N ALA A 139 0.16 4.83 -4.77
CA ALA A 139 1.04 5.99 -4.73
C ALA A 139 0.41 7.16 -5.50
N MET A 140 0.33 8.31 -4.85
CA MET A 140 -0.32 9.51 -5.38
C MET A 140 0.45 10.77 -5.03
N ARG A 141 0.23 11.81 -5.85
CA ARG A 141 0.57 13.20 -5.59
C ARG A 141 -0.70 14.02 -5.33
N CYS A 142 -0.67 14.86 -4.32
CA CYS A 142 -1.71 15.85 -4.04
C CYS A 142 -1.47 17.08 -4.92
N ASP A 143 -2.37 17.38 -5.86
CA ASP A 143 -2.17 18.51 -6.78
C ASP A 143 -2.43 19.89 -6.14
N LEU A 144 -2.91 19.91 -4.89
CA LEU A 144 -3.12 21.14 -4.12
C LEU A 144 -1.85 21.67 -3.42
N CYS A 145 -0.87 20.81 -3.16
CA CYS A 145 0.34 21.18 -2.39
C CYS A 145 1.61 20.40 -2.80
N GLY A 146 1.53 19.46 -3.73
CA GLY A 146 2.68 18.69 -4.24
C GLY A 146 3.08 17.46 -3.41
N TRP A 147 2.48 17.23 -2.24
CA TRP A 147 2.80 16.08 -1.39
C TRP A 147 2.65 14.74 -2.13
N THR A 148 3.57 13.81 -1.91
CA THR A 148 3.53 12.44 -2.43
C THR A 148 3.44 11.41 -1.33
N GLY A 149 2.60 10.40 -1.51
CA GLY A 149 2.51 9.25 -0.62
C GLY A 149 1.37 8.32 -0.98
N VAL A 150 1.05 7.38 -0.08
CA VAL A 150 0.05 6.35 -0.34
C VAL A 150 -1.35 6.82 0.06
N ARG A 151 -2.34 6.58 -0.82
CA ARG A 151 -3.77 6.70 -0.52
C ARG A 151 -4.53 5.47 -1.07
N TYR A 152 -5.80 5.37 -0.70
CA TYR A 152 -6.69 4.28 -1.11
C TYR A 152 -7.89 4.88 -1.82
N TRP A 153 -8.21 4.40 -3.02
CA TRP A 153 -9.35 4.92 -3.78
C TRP A 153 -10.68 4.76 -3.01
N SER A 154 -10.81 3.74 -2.17
CA SER A 154 -11.99 3.57 -1.29
C SER A 154 -12.18 4.65 -0.24
N HIS A 155 -11.16 5.46 0.04
CA HIS A 155 -11.24 6.65 0.89
C HIS A 155 -11.42 7.94 0.11
N LEU A 156 -11.08 7.95 -1.19
CA LEU A 156 -11.10 9.15 -2.03
C LEU A 156 -12.36 9.29 -2.90
N ARG A 157 -13.18 8.25 -3.01
CA ARG A 157 -14.32 8.22 -3.95
C ARG A 157 -15.64 8.81 -3.44
N GLY A 158 -15.68 9.35 -2.22
CA GLY A 158 -16.94 9.68 -1.56
C GLY A 158 -17.82 8.43 -1.30
N ARG A 159 -18.93 8.59 -0.57
CA ARG A 159 -19.90 7.50 -0.32
C ARG A 159 -21.32 8.04 -0.24
N ASN A 160 -22.28 7.29 -0.75
CA ASN A 160 -23.72 7.60 -0.67
C ASN A 160 -24.06 9.01 -1.18
N GLY A 161 -23.46 9.42 -2.30
CA GLY A 161 -23.65 10.76 -2.88
C GLY A 161 -22.84 11.89 -2.22
N ASN A 162 -22.17 11.63 -1.10
CA ASN A 162 -21.34 12.63 -0.44
C ASN A 162 -19.90 12.62 -0.96
N PRO A 163 -19.24 13.78 -1.10
CA PRO A 163 -17.82 13.84 -1.41
C PRO A 163 -16.97 13.25 -0.28
N PRO A 164 -15.71 12.83 -0.56
CA PRO A 164 -14.79 12.33 0.46
C PRO A 164 -14.45 13.42 1.49
N SER A 165 -13.82 13.05 2.60
CA SER A 165 -13.35 14.02 3.60
C SER A 165 -12.46 15.10 2.97
N THR A 166 -12.59 16.35 3.44
CA THR A 166 -11.69 17.45 3.06
C THR A 166 -10.29 17.27 3.63
N HIS A 167 -10.10 16.40 4.63
CA HIS A 167 -8.77 16.03 5.11
C HIS A 167 -8.02 15.18 4.07
N ARG A 168 -6.89 15.69 3.58
CA ARG A 168 -6.13 15.07 2.48
C ARG A 168 -4.88 14.32 2.89
N HIS A 169 -4.09 14.83 3.82
CA HIS A 169 -2.93 14.16 4.43
C HIS A 169 -2.40 15.07 5.56
N PRO A 170 -1.58 14.56 6.49
CA PRO A 170 -0.90 15.40 7.47
C PRO A 170 -0.14 16.54 6.78
N GLY A 171 -0.29 17.77 7.29
CA GLY A 171 0.38 18.96 6.75
C GLY A 171 -0.17 19.48 5.41
N CYS A 172 -1.35 19.04 4.96
CA CYS A 172 -2.02 19.65 3.80
C CYS A 172 -2.63 21.01 4.14
N ILE A 173 -3.12 21.71 3.12
CA ILE A 173 -3.89 22.94 3.28
C ILE A 173 -5.17 22.72 4.10
N GLU A 174 -5.64 23.78 4.75
CA GLU A 174 -6.82 23.75 5.62
C GLU A 174 -8.12 23.36 4.90
N PRO A 175 -9.08 22.72 5.59
CA PRO A 175 -10.34 22.25 5.01
C PRO A 175 -11.10 23.28 4.16
N ASP A 176 -11.16 24.54 4.59
CA ASP A 176 -11.87 25.59 3.86
C ASP A 176 -11.21 25.93 2.53
N GLN A 177 -9.87 25.87 2.49
CA GLN A 177 -9.12 26.04 1.24
C GLN A 177 -9.36 24.85 0.29
N VAL A 178 -9.49 23.64 0.83
CA VAL A 178 -9.86 22.46 0.02
C VAL A 178 -11.24 22.66 -0.60
N ARG A 179 -12.25 23.07 0.19
CA ARG A 179 -13.61 23.35 -0.31
C ARG A 179 -13.63 24.46 -1.36
N ALA A 180 -12.81 25.49 -1.18
CA ALA A 180 -12.71 26.59 -2.13
C ALA A 180 -12.10 26.16 -3.48
N ARG A 181 -11.16 25.21 -3.48
CA ARG A 181 -10.41 24.80 -4.68
C ARG A 181 -11.03 23.65 -5.46
N ILE A 182 -11.79 22.76 -4.82
CA ILE A 182 -12.39 21.59 -5.46
C ILE A 182 -13.87 21.82 -5.71
N ALA A 183 -14.26 21.82 -6.99
CA ALA A 183 -15.63 22.10 -7.42
C ALA A 183 -16.67 21.14 -6.82
N ALA A 184 -16.30 19.87 -6.61
CA ALA A 184 -17.20 18.85 -6.04
C ALA A 184 -17.69 19.17 -4.61
N TYR A 185 -16.99 20.01 -3.85
CA TYR A 185 -17.42 20.41 -2.49
C TYR A 185 -18.35 21.62 -2.45
N LYS A 186 -18.63 22.24 -3.61
CA LYS A 186 -19.48 23.44 -3.70
C LYS A 186 -20.93 23.13 -4.09
N LYS A 187 -21.22 21.86 -4.37
CA LYS A 187 -22.55 21.33 -4.69
C LYS A 187 -23.26 20.99 -3.38
#